data_AF-A0A547Q786-F1
#
_entry.id   AF-A0A547Q786-F1
#
_cell.length_a   1.000
_cell.length_b   1.000
_cell.length_c   1.000
_cell.angle_alpha   90.00
_cell.angle_beta   90.00
_cell.angle_gamma   90.00
#
_symmetry.space_group_name_H-M   'P 1'
#
loop_
_entity.id
_entity.type
_entity.pdbx_description
1 polymer ?
#
loop_
_entity_poly.entity_id
_entity_poly.type
_entity_poly.pdbx_seq_one_letter_code
_entity_poly.pdbx_strand_id
1 'polypeptide(L)'
;MKRMLRRAGPLRLVGAAERRIQGDPKAGQRLLQGRLLWRGYSVEAPGVAPWDMEVPEPCFAAEMHSFGWLPDLVSTGTSEAQALARDWTEDWLTRFGQGEGPGWAAATIGRRVLVLLYHRDVLFPWGGQGDLGRSLYGQILWLERVWTEAEGTESRLTCLLARLLAALHVDGRQTALPQILRDLAADMPLQEANVRNPEAWARTFFLLAWMRADLAEAGHPVPDALATALAQMVPVLRTLRGTDGGLPRFHGGGAGPVGALDRALALSWLRGGAAGDQALGYHRLTHGRSTVFVDGGTQGTHLSALGFELTSGRRPIVTSCGPGERFGPDWEATTRRTASHSALELGGISHASEAVIRTERRRTAGATGLNLSHDGYVTAFGLVHHRRLLLSFDGRELAGEDLLATVDRAQEQRFDAISAELGGGVPFRVHFHLYPQISVTEHANSITLRTRGGEIWEFRAEGPVRMALESTYFLDDPAPEPVLSTQIVLSGRASDYATRLRWTLAKARQTPDAVRDVEHTQDPVLL
;
A
#
# COMPACT_ATOMS: atom_id res chain seq x y z
N MET A 1 27.80 -0.47 -21.85
CA MET A 1 26.50 0.12 -22.23
C MET A 1 26.50 0.81 -23.60
N LYS A 2 27.05 2.03 -23.77
CA LYS A 2 26.97 2.85 -25.01
C LYS A 2 27.24 2.10 -26.31
N ARG A 3 28.35 1.35 -26.38
CA ARG A 3 28.73 0.56 -27.57
C ARG A 3 27.67 -0.49 -27.96
N MET A 4 26.94 -1.01 -26.97
CA MET A 4 25.93 -2.04 -27.20
C MET A 4 24.61 -1.44 -27.70
N LEU A 5 24.18 -0.31 -27.13
CA LEU A 5 23.02 0.44 -27.61
C LEU A 5 23.24 0.93 -29.06
N ARG A 6 24.41 1.47 -29.36
CA ARG A 6 24.78 1.94 -30.72
C ARG A 6 24.90 0.81 -31.76
N ARG A 7 25.12 -0.43 -31.33
CA ARG A 7 25.28 -1.59 -32.21
C ARG A 7 24.10 -2.57 -32.13
N ALA A 8 23.04 -2.19 -31.42
CA ALA A 8 21.86 -3.02 -31.28
C ALA A 8 21.21 -3.21 -32.66
N GLY A 9 20.92 -4.47 -32.99
CA GLY A 9 20.15 -4.81 -34.19
C GLY A 9 18.70 -4.32 -34.09
N PRO A 10 17.91 -4.48 -35.16
CA PRO A 10 16.49 -4.16 -35.12
C PRO A 10 15.77 -5.06 -34.12
N LEU A 11 14.81 -4.49 -33.37
CA LEU A 11 13.89 -5.26 -32.55
C LEU A 11 12.92 -6.01 -33.45
N ARG A 12 12.74 -7.29 -33.19
CA ARG A 12 11.73 -8.12 -33.84
C ARG A 12 10.86 -8.76 -32.78
N LEU A 13 9.60 -8.33 -32.74
CA LEU A 13 8.62 -8.81 -31.77
C LEU A 13 7.92 -10.06 -32.31
N VAL A 14 7.72 -11.05 -31.44
CA VAL A 14 7.01 -12.31 -31.75
C VAL A 14 5.83 -12.52 -30.80
N GLY A 15 4.78 -13.15 -31.32
CA GLY A 15 3.53 -13.43 -30.59
C GLY A 15 2.77 -12.18 -30.17
N ALA A 16 1.71 -12.35 -29.39
CA ALA A 16 1.01 -11.30 -28.64
C ALA A 16 1.49 -11.32 -27.17
N ALA A 17 1.45 -10.18 -26.46
CA ALA A 17 1.71 -10.09 -25.03
C ALA A 17 0.54 -9.32 -24.42
N GLU A 18 -0.13 -9.89 -23.41
CA GLU A 18 -1.27 -9.23 -22.78
C GLU A 18 -0.78 -8.07 -21.89
N ARG A 19 -1.49 -6.94 -21.93
CA ARG A 19 -1.18 -5.78 -21.08
C ARG A 19 -1.52 -6.08 -19.62
N ARG A 20 -0.50 -6.38 -18.81
CA ARG A 20 -0.66 -6.66 -17.37
C ARG A 20 -0.59 -5.43 -16.47
N ILE A 21 0.26 -4.46 -16.84
CA ILE A 21 0.36 -3.19 -16.12
C ILE A 21 -0.80 -2.29 -16.56
N GLN A 22 -1.60 -1.87 -15.59
CA GLN A 22 -2.69 -0.92 -15.79
C GLN A 22 -2.32 0.42 -15.14
N GLY A 23 -2.56 1.52 -15.85
CA GLY A 23 -2.42 2.86 -15.29
C GLY A 23 -3.67 3.37 -14.60
N ASP A 24 -3.53 4.51 -13.93
CA ASP A 24 -4.62 5.33 -13.39
C ASP A 24 -5.04 6.40 -14.42
N PRO A 25 -6.27 6.34 -14.96
CA PRO A 25 -6.77 7.36 -15.89
C PRO A 25 -6.76 8.77 -15.30
N LYS A 26 -6.94 8.91 -13.96
CA LYS A 26 -6.86 10.22 -13.29
C LYS A 26 -5.43 10.72 -13.26
N ALA A 27 -4.44 9.84 -13.12
CA ALA A 27 -3.03 10.19 -13.27
C ALA A 27 -2.71 10.63 -14.69
N GLY A 28 -3.21 9.92 -15.70
CA GLY A 28 -3.03 10.32 -17.10
C GLY A 28 -3.64 11.68 -17.42
N GLN A 29 -4.83 11.99 -16.89
CA GLN A 29 -5.44 13.32 -17.00
C GLN A 29 -4.59 14.42 -16.33
N ARG A 30 -3.95 14.13 -15.20
CA ARG A 30 -3.03 15.09 -14.55
C ARG A 30 -1.79 15.34 -15.43
N LEU A 31 -1.22 14.29 -16.02
CA LEU A 31 -0.08 14.43 -16.92
C LEU A 31 -0.42 15.28 -18.15
N LEU A 32 -1.61 15.12 -18.73
CA LEU A 32 -2.12 15.98 -19.82
C LEU A 32 -2.18 17.47 -19.42
N GLN A 33 -2.50 17.75 -18.15
CA GLN A 33 -2.53 19.10 -17.61
C GLN A 33 -1.13 19.64 -17.25
N GLY A 34 -0.06 18.87 -17.50
CA GLY A 34 1.30 19.21 -17.09
C GLY A 34 1.53 19.15 -15.59
N ARG A 35 0.74 18.34 -14.86
CA ARG A 35 0.90 18.12 -13.41
C ARG A 35 1.58 16.79 -13.18
N LEU A 36 2.87 16.83 -12.86
CA LEU A 36 3.69 15.65 -12.65
C LEU A 36 3.85 15.41 -11.16
N LEU A 37 3.50 14.21 -10.71
CA LEU A 37 3.58 13.84 -9.31
C LEU A 37 4.32 12.52 -9.16
N TRP A 38 5.57 12.60 -8.73
CA TRP A 38 6.43 11.44 -8.54
C TRP A 38 7.19 11.55 -7.22
N ARG A 39 7.21 10.47 -6.41
CA ARG A 39 8.06 10.32 -5.21
C ARG A 39 8.05 11.51 -4.23
N GLY A 40 6.90 12.14 -3.98
CA GLY A 40 6.84 13.30 -3.08
C GLY A 40 6.72 14.65 -3.76
N TYR A 41 7.12 14.74 -5.02
CA TYR A 41 7.28 16.01 -5.70
C TYR A 41 6.14 16.25 -6.67
N SER A 42 5.46 17.38 -6.50
CA SER A 42 4.49 17.92 -7.45
C SER A 42 5.14 19.04 -8.24
N VAL A 43 5.19 18.89 -9.57
CA VAL A 43 5.70 19.91 -10.50
C VAL A 43 4.57 20.27 -11.45
N GLU A 44 4.20 21.55 -11.50
CA GLU A 44 3.30 22.09 -12.52
C GLU A 44 4.13 22.68 -13.66
N ALA A 45 4.13 22.01 -14.81
CA ALA A 45 4.85 22.42 -16.01
C ALA A 45 3.99 22.19 -17.27
N PRO A 46 2.93 23.01 -17.47
CA PRO A 46 2.03 22.86 -18.62
C PRO A 46 2.77 22.99 -19.95
N GLY A 47 2.64 21.99 -20.81
CA GLY A 47 3.26 21.98 -22.14
C GLY A 47 4.79 21.83 -22.14
N VAL A 48 5.41 21.59 -20.99
CA VAL A 48 6.85 21.38 -20.86
C VAL A 48 7.13 19.88 -20.84
N ALA A 49 8.10 19.42 -21.61
CA ALA A 49 8.52 18.02 -21.58
C ALA A 49 9.18 17.70 -20.23
N PRO A 50 9.01 16.47 -19.69
CA PRO A 50 9.56 16.14 -18.37
C PRO A 50 11.06 16.38 -18.23
N TRP A 51 11.79 16.26 -19.35
CA TRP A 51 13.25 16.37 -19.40
C TRP A 51 13.78 17.81 -19.46
N ASP A 52 12.90 18.80 -19.62
CA ASP A 52 13.24 20.23 -19.61
C ASP A 52 13.02 20.89 -18.24
N MET A 53 12.49 20.13 -17.28
CA MET A 53 12.20 20.61 -15.93
C MET A 53 13.43 20.49 -15.03
N GLU A 54 13.49 21.34 -14.02
CA GLU A 54 14.44 21.17 -12.92
C GLU A 54 14.06 19.93 -12.10
N VAL A 55 15.00 19.00 -11.96
CA VAL A 55 14.78 17.74 -11.23
C VAL A 55 14.99 18.01 -9.72
N PRO A 56 13.98 17.81 -8.87
CA PRO A 56 14.12 18.09 -7.44
C PRO A 56 15.09 17.15 -6.72
N GLU A 57 15.03 15.84 -7.05
CA GLU A 57 15.80 14.79 -6.38
C GLU A 57 16.11 13.60 -7.32
N PRO A 58 17.14 12.77 -7.03
CA PRO A 58 17.47 11.59 -7.83
C PRO A 58 16.33 10.56 -7.93
N CYS A 59 15.50 10.40 -6.90
CA CYS A 59 14.36 9.49 -6.93
C CYS A 59 13.27 9.94 -7.91
N PHE A 60 13.07 11.25 -8.06
CA PHE A 60 12.17 11.84 -9.05
C PHE A 60 12.67 11.55 -10.47
N ALA A 61 13.97 11.76 -10.73
CA ALA A 61 14.59 11.41 -12.00
C ALA A 61 14.42 9.91 -12.32
N ALA A 62 14.65 9.03 -11.33
CA ALA A 62 14.49 7.59 -11.53
C ALA A 62 13.06 7.22 -11.97
N GLU A 63 12.03 7.81 -11.36
CA GLU A 63 10.63 7.58 -11.75
C GLU A 63 10.34 8.14 -13.16
N MET A 64 10.80 9.35 -13.45
CA MET A 64 10.68 10.00 -14.76
C MET A 64 11.24 9.10 -15.87
N HIS A 65 12.45 8.57 -15.68
CA HIS A 65 13.13 7.68 -16.63
C HIS A 65 12.60 6.24 -16.65
N SER A 66 11.75 5.84 -15.71
CA SER A 66 11.23 4.46 -15.63
C SER A 66 10.07 4.16 -16.57
N PHE A 67 9.49 5.20 -17.19
CA PHE A 67 8.26 5.12 -18.00
C PHE A 67 7.02 4.71 -17.19
N GLY A 68 7.04 4.85 -15.87
CA GLY A 68 5.87 4.62 -15.01
C GLY A 68 4.64 5.45 -15.38
N TRP A 69 4.82 6.57 -16.08
CA TRP A 69 3.77 7.45 -16.60
C TRP A 69 3.06 6.93 -17.86
N LEU A 70 3.68 6.02 -18.62
CA LEU A 70 3.11 5.54 -19.90
C LEU A 70 1.78 4.78 -19.71
N PRO A 71 1.68 3.81 -18.78
CA PRO A 71 0.42 3.12 -18.53
C PRO A 71 -0.72 4.08 -18.16
N ASP A 72 -0.45 5.14 -17.40
CA ASP A 72 -1.44 6.14 -16.99
C ASP A 72 -2.00 6.90 -18.19
N LEU A 73 -1.13 7.39 -19.07
CA LEU A 73 -1.55 8.04 -20.32
C LEU A 73 -2.36 7.07 -21.21
N VAL A 74 -1.90 5.83 -21.36
CA VAL A 74 -2.61 4.82 -22.16
C VAL A 74 -3.99 4.52 -21.58
N SER A 75 -4.11 4.42 -20.25
CA SER A 75 -5.37 4.13 -19.57
C SER A 75 -6.41 5.26 -19.69
N THR A 76 -5.99 6.47 -20.03
CA THR A 76 -6.89 7.62 -20.25
C THR A 76 -7.77 7.43 -21.49
N GLY A 77 -7.32 6.66 -22.48
CA GLY A 77 -8.13 6.30 -23.65
C GLY A 77 -8.37 7.41 -24.68
N THR A 78 -7.73 8.58 -24.55
CA THR A 78 -7.88 9.69 -25.50
C THR A 78 -6.76 9.74 -26.53
N SER A 79 -7.03 10.29 -27.72
CA SER A 79 -6.01 10.49 -28.76
C SER A 79 -4.91 11.45 -28.32
N GLU A 80 -5.25 12.44 -27.50
CA GLU A 80 -4.33 13.40 -26.91
C GLU A 80 -3.34 12.73 -25.95
N ALA A 81 -3.82 11.85 -25.05
CA ALA A 81 -2.94 11.12 -24.13
C ALA A 81 -1.98 10.18 -24.87
N GLN A 82 -2.47 9.54 -25.94
CA GLN A 82 -1.62 8.70 -26.78
C GLN A 82 -0.58 9.51 -27.58
N ALA A 83 -0.92 10.72 -28.02
CA ALA A 83 0.04 11.61 -28.67
C ALA A 83 1.13 12.04 -27.69
N LEU A 84 0.73 12.53 -26.50
CA LEU A 84 1.68 12.93 -25.45
C LEU A 84 2.62 11.77 -25.06
N ALA A 85 2.08 10.55 -24.95
CA ALA A 85 2.87 9.36 -24.65
C ALA A 85 3.96 9.07 -25.70
N ARG A 86 3.63 9.26 -26.99
CA ARG A 86 4.59 9.11 -28.09
C ARG A 86 5.62 10.23 -28.07
N ASP A 87 5.18 11.47 -27.95
CA ASP A 87 6.05 12.65 -27.94
C ASP A 87 7.09 12.56 -26.81
N TRP A 88 6.67 12.23 -25.60
CA TRP A 88 7.59 12.04 -24.46
C TRP A 88 8.56 10.87 -24.65
N THR A 89 8.10 9.80 -25.32
CA THR A 89 8.95 8.64 -25.64
C THR A 89 10.02 9.01 -26.67
N GLU A 90 9.65 9.75 -27.71
CA GLU A 90 10.55 10.22 -28.77
C GLU A 90 11.57 11.24 -28.25
N ASP A 91 11.13 12.16 -27.39
CA ASP A 91 12.03 13.12 -26.74
C ASP A 91 13.02 12.41 -25.82
N TRP A 92 12.56 11.44 -25.00
CA TRP A 92 13.45 10.62 -24.17
C TRP A 92 14.48 9.87 -25.02
N LEU A 93 14.04 9.29 -26.13
CA LEU A 93 14.90 8.55 -27.05
C LEU A 93 15.99 9.44 -27.66
N THR A 94 15.63 10.67 -28.05
CA THR A 94 16.54 11.65 -28.63
C THR A 94 17.61 12.06 -27.63
N ARG A 95 17.24 12.32 -26.37
CA ARG A 95 18.17 12.78 -25.33
C ARG A 95 19.03 11.66 -24.74
N PHE A 96 18.42 10.51 -24.45
CA PHE A 96 19.04 9.49 -23.60
C PHE A 96 19.24 8.14 -24.31
N GLY A 97 18.58 7.90 -25.45
CA GLY A 97 18.51 6.60 -26.12
C GLY A 97 19.84 5.94 -26.49
N GLN A 98 20.94 6.72 -26.51
CA GLN A 98 22.30 6.26 -26.79
C GLN A 98 23.06 5.74 -25.56
N GLY A 99 22.45 5.74 -24.37
CA GLY A 99 23.11 5.29 -23.14
C GLY A 99 23.89 6.39 -22.45
N GLU A 100 23.39 7.62 -22.51
CA GLU A 100 24.01 8.78 -21.88
C GLU A 100 23.04 9.40 -20.89
N GLY A 101 23.57 10.02 -19.83
CA GLY A 101 22.77 10.66 -18.80
C GLY A 101 22.14 9.72 -17.76
N PRO A 102 21.16 10.22 -16.99
CA PRO A 102 20.40 9.46 -16.00
C PRO A 102 19.47 8.38 -16.63
N GLY A 103 18.89 7.54 -15.78
CA GLY A 103 17.89 6.55 -16.20
C GLY A 103 18.42 5.16 -16.58
N TRP A 104 19.69 4.89 -16.31
CA TRP A 104 20.37 3.64 -16.68
C TRP A 104 20.67 2.71 -15.49
N ALA A 105 20.15 3.02 -14.30
CA ALA A 105 20.19 2.09 -13.17
C ALA A 105 19.35 0.84 -13.46
N ALA A 106 19.78 -0.32 -12.95
CA ALA A 106 19.15 -1.61 -13.22
C ALA A 106 17.63 -1.61 -12.98
N ALA A 107 17.18 -1.10 -11.82
CA ALA A 107 15.76 -0.99 -11.49
C ALA A 107 14.98 -0.12 -12.49
N THR A 108 15.53 1.03 -12.89
CA THR A 108 14.90 1.94 -13.86
C THR A 108 14.79 1.31 -15.25
N ILE A 109 15.85 0.65 -15.72
CA ILE A 109 15.84 -0.05 -17.01
C ILE A 109 14.87 -1.23 -16.98
N GLY A 110 14.88 -2.03 -15.91
CA GLY A 110 13.98 -3.15 -15.74
C GLY A 110 12.52 -2.73 -15.87
N ARG A 111 12.12 -1.68 -15.14
CA ARG A 111 10.76 -1.12 -15.21
C ARG A 111 10.44 -0.55 -16.59
N ARG A 112 11.36 0.18 -17.22
CA ARG A 112 11.14 0.75 -18.55
C ARG A 112 10.98 -0.33 -19.61
N VAL A 113 11.86 -1.34 -19.64
CA VAL A 113 11.75 -2.47 -20.57
C VAL A 113 10.43 -3.21 -20.36
N LEU A 114 10.04 -3.46 -19.10
CA LEU A 114 8.77 -4.10 -18.76
C LEU A 114 7.57 -3.32 -19.32
N VAL A 115 7.50 -2.03 -19.04
CA VAL A 115 6.43 -1.14 -19.49
C VAL A 115 6.36 -1.09 -21.01
N LEU A 116 7.50 -0.91 -21.69
CA LEU A 116 7.58 -0.84 -23.15
C LEU A 116 7.16 -2.15 -23.82
N LEU A 117 7.52 -3.31 -23.25
CA LEU A 117 7.11 -4.62 -23.80
C LEU A 117 5.62 -4.87 -23.62
N TYR A 118 5.03 -4.54 -22.48
CA TYR A 118 3.58 -4.69 -22.29
C TYR A 118 2.77 -3.72 -23.17
N HIS A 119 3.22 -2.48 -23.34
CA HIS A 119 2.51 -1.43 -24.11
C HIS A 119 3.00 -1.29 -25.55
N ARG A 120 3.62 -2.35 -26.09
CA ARG A 120 4.23 -2.33 -27.41
C ARG A 120 3.23 -2.07 -28.55
N ASP A 121 1.95 -2.38 -28.35
CA ASP A 121 0.87 -2.11 -29.30
C ASP A 121 0.63 -0.61 -29.49
N VAL A 122 0.78 0.19 -28.43
CA VAL A 122 0.63 1.65 -28.47
C VAL A 122 1.88 2.31 -29.09
N LEU A 123 3.06 1.83 -28.74
CA LEU A 123 4.34 2.47 -29.10
C LEU A 123 4.95 1.97 -30.41
N PHE A 124 4.63 0.75 -30.82
CA PHE A 124 5.17 0.14 -32.03
C PHE A 124 4.05 -0.30 -32.98
N PRO A 125 3.28 0.64 -33.57
CA PRO A 125 2.24 0.30 -34.54
C PRO A 125 2.78 -0.49 -35.75
N TRP A 126 4.09 -0.41 -36.01
CA TRP A 126 4.80 -1.12 -37.09
C TRP A 126 5.80 -2.19 -36.62
N GLY A 127 5.59 -2.81 -35.46
CA GLY A 127 6.29 -4.05 -35.08
C GLY A 127 7.75 -3.90 -34.63
N GLY A 128 8.12 -2.74 -34.08
CA GLY A 128 9.45 -2.53 -33.47
C GLY A 128 10.51 -1.92 -34.42
N GLN A 129 10.10 -1.42 -35.58
CA GLN A 129 11.02 -0.75 -36.51
C GLN A 129 11.45 0.63 -36.00
N GLY A 130 12.62 1.11 -36.46
CA GLY A 130 13.14 2.44 -36.14
C GLY A 130 14.04 2.51 -34.90
N ASP A 131 14.37 3.74 -34.49
CA ASP A 131 15.33 4.00 -33.40
C ASP A 131 14.84 3.56 -32.04
N LEU A 132 13.54 3.68 -31.76
CA LEU A 132 12.96 3.24 -30.49
C LEU A 132 13.13 1.73 -30.31
N GLY A 133 12.89 0.95 -31.37
CA GLY A 133 13.08 -0.50 -31.36
C GLY A 133 14.54 -0.88 -31.13
N ARG A 134 15.48 -0.26 -31.86
CA ARG A 134 16.93 -0.45 -31.64
C ARG A 134 17.33 -0.13 -30.20
N SER A 135 16.82 0.97 -29.64
CA SER A 135 17.08 1.36 -28.25
C SER A 135 16.55 0.32 -27.27
N LEU A 136 15.29 -0.12 -27.41
CA LEU A 136 14.69 -1.15 -26.56
C LEU A 136 15.48 -2.47 -26.63
N TYR A 137 15.88 -2.91 -27.83
CA TYR A 137 16.69 -4.12 -27.97
C TYR A 137 18.04 -3.99 -27.27
N GLY A 138 18.74 -2.86 -27.42
CA GLY A 138 19.99 -2.62 -26.70
C GLY A 138 19.81 -2.53 -25.18
N GLN A 139 18.67 -2.03 -24.71
CA GLN A 139 18.31 -2.02 -23.29
C GLN A 139 18.07 -3.42 -22.74
N ILE A 140 17.39 -4.30 -23.49
CA ILE A 140 17.21 -5.72 -23.14
C ILE A 140 18.58 -6.40 -22.97
N LEU A 141 19.48 -6.22 -23.93
CA LEU A 141 20.84 -6.79 -23.86
C LEU A 141 21.65 -6.25 -22.67
N TRP A 142 21.38 -5.01 -22.25
CA TRP A 142 22.05 -4.40 -21.10
C TRP A 142 21.49 -4.92 -19.79
N LEU A 143 20.17 -5.04 -19.70
CA LEU A 143 19.47 -5.60 -18.55
C LEU A 143 19.96 -7.01 -18.23
N GLU A 144 20.27 -7.83 -19.24
CA GLU A 144 20.86 -9.16 -19.05
C GLU A 144 22.17 -9.15 -18.23
N ARG A 145 22.89 -8.03 -18.20
CA ARG A 145 24.17 -7.89 -17.49
C ARG A 145 24.05 -7.24 -16.12
N VAL A 146 23.10 -6.32 -15.96
CA VAL A 146 23.03 -5.44 -14.77
C VAL A 146 21.87 -5.75 -13.84
N TRP A 147 20.96 -6.67 -14.18
CA TRP A 147 19.75 -6.91 -13.37
C TRP A 147 20.05 -7.24 -11.90
N THR A 148 21.17 -7.90 -11.60
CA THR A 148 21.60 -8.24 -10.23
C THR A 148 22.01 -7.02 -9.40
N GLU A 149 22.30 -5.89 -10.05
CA GLU A 149 22.62 -4.63 -9.38
C GLU A 149 21.36 -3.90 -8.86
N ALA A 150 20.16 -4.39 -9.19
CA ALA A 150 18.93 -3.78 -8.68
C ALA A 150 18.77 -4.03 -7.17
N GLU A 151 18.62 -2.94 -6.42
CA GLU A 151 18.41 -3.00 -4.97
C GLU A 151 16.96 -3.33 -4.63
N GLY A 152 16.79 -4.25 -3.67
CA GLY A 152 15.49 -4.69 -3.20
C GLY A 152 14.81 -5.74 -4.08
N THR A 153 14.05 -6.61 -3.44
CA THR A 153 13.40 -7.77 -4.06
C THR A 153 12.42 -7.37 -5.17
N GLU A 154 11.61 -6.33 -4.96
CA GLU A 154 10.63 -5.85 -5.95
C GLU A 154 11.33 -5.39 -7.25
N SER A 155 12.43 -4.65 -7.13
CA SER A 155 13.23 -4.19 -8.27
C SER A 155 13.87 -5.35 -9.03
N ARG A 156 14.46 -6.33 -8.32
CA ARG A 156 15.07 -7.51 -8.97
C ARG A 156 14.03 -8.37 -9.68
N LEU A 157 12.87 -8.61 -9.08
CA LEU A 157 11.76 -9.33 -9.72
C LEU A 157 11.21 -8.59 -10.94
N THR A 158 11.14 -7.25 -10.88
CA THR A 158 10.76 -6.42 -12.04
C THR A 158 11.74 -6.63 -13.20
N CYS A 159 13.05 -6.63 -12.92
CA CYS A 159 14.08 -6.92 -13.92
C CYS A 159 13.97 -8.35 -14.47
N LEU A 160 13.71 -9.34 -13.62
CA LEU A 160 13.52 -10.74 -14.03
C LEU A 160 12.28 -10.91 -14.92
N LEU A 161 11.17 -10.24 -14.60
CA LEU A 161 9.96 -10.27 -15.44
C LEU A 161 10.21 -9.60 -16.79
N ALA A 162 10.92 -8.46 -16.82
CA ALA A 162 11.31 -7.81 -18.07
C ALA A 162 12.19 -8.71 -18.95
N ARG A 163 13.18 -9.41 -18.34
CA ARG A 163 14.02 -10.41 -19.03
C ARG A 163 13.19 -11.59 -19.53
N LEU A 164 12.25 -12.08 -18.73
CA LEU A 164 11.34 -13.16 -19.08
C LEU A 164 10.51 -12.79 -20.31
N LEU A 165 9.83 -11.63 -20.30
CA LEU A 165 9.07 -11.16 -21.45
C LEU A 165 9.93 -10.99 -22.69
N ALA A 166 11.16 -10.49 -22.55
CA ALA A 166 12.07 -10.40 -23.67
C ALA A 166 12.40 -11.79 -24.25
N ALA A 167 12.64 -12.80 -23.40
CA ALA A 167 12.89 -14.16 -23.86
C ALA A 167 11.67 -14.80 -24.54
N LEU A 168 10.45 -14.45 -24.13
CA LEU A 168 9.20 -14.96 -24.72
C LEU A 168 8.82 -14.24 -26.02
N HIS A 169 9.08 -12.94 -26.12
CA HIS A 169 8.47 -12.08 -27.14
C HIS A 169 9.46 -11.36 -28.06
N VAL A 170 10.77 -11.54 -27.89
CA VAL A 170 11.79 -10.92 -28.74
C VAL A 170 12.59 -11.98 -29.47
N ASP A 171 12.63 -11.88 -30.79
CA ASP A 171 13.37 -12.80 -31.66
C ASP A 171 14.86 -12.87 -31.27
N GLY A 172 15.41 -14.08 -31.25
CA GLY A 172 16.80 -14.33 -30.84
C GLY A 172 17.07 -14.28 -29.34
N ARG A 173 16.07 -14.11 -28.47
CA ARG A 173 16.24 -14.13 -27.00
C ARG A 173 15.71 -15.38 -26.30
N GLN A 174 15.07 -16.29 -27.02
CA GLN A 174 14.45 -17.50 -26.47
C GLN A 174 15.45 -18.41 -25.75
N THR A 175 16.71 -18.42 -26.17
CA THR A 175 17.77 -19.24 -25.56
C THR A 175 18.15 -18.81 -24.14
N ALA A 176 17.77 -17.59 -23.72
CA ALA A 176 18.01 -17.11 -22.35
C ALA A 176 17.01 -17.65 -21.33
N LEU A 177 15.85 -18.15 -21.77
CA LEU A 177 14.75 -18.54 -20.88
C LEU A 177 15.18 -19.54 -19.78
N PRO A 178 15.90 -20.64 -20.07
CA PRO A 178 16.28 -21.58 -19.01
C PRO A 178 17.15 -20.96 -17.92
N GLN A 179 18.02 -20.01 -18.27
CA GLN A 179 18.83 -19.31 -17.27
C GLN A 179 17.99 -18.35 -16.44
N ILE A 180 17.06 -17.61 -17.06
CA ILE A 180 16.15 -16.70 -16.35
C ILE A 180 15.30 -17.45 -15.32
N LEU A 181 14.82 -18.66 -15.65
CA LEU A 181 14.04 -19.47 -14.72
C LEU A 181 14.89 -19.99 -13.54
N ARG A 182 16.18 -20.27 -13.77
CA ARG A 182 17.13 -20.58 -12.68
C ARG A 182 17.41 -19.36 -11.80
N ASP A 183 17.63 -18.20 -12.41
CA ASP A 183 17.84 -16.93 -11.70
C ASP A 183 16.62 -16.60 -10.83
N LEU A 184 15.41 -16.75 -11.36
CA LEU A 184 14.15 -16.56 -10.64
C LEU A 184 14.03 -17.51 -9.44
N ALA A 185 14.36 -18.78 -9.61
CA ALA A 185 14.34 -19.76 -8.52
C ALA A 185 15.35 -19.41 -7.41
N ALA A 186 16.50 -18.83 -7.76
CA ALA A 186 17.53 -18.43 -6.80
C ALA A 186 17.16 -17.14 -6.03
N ASP A 187 16.48 -16.20 -6.67
CA ASP A 187 16.12 -14.88 -6.10
C ASP A 187 14.65 -14.84 -5.58
N MET A 188 14.07 -16.00 -5.28
CA MET A 188 12.65 -16.11 -4.91
C MET A 188 12.38 -15.43 -3.55
N PRO A 189 11.34 -14.58 -3.44
CA PRO A 189 11.28 -13.47 -2.47
C PRO A 189 10.93 -13.81 -1.02
N LEU A 190 10.87 -15.09 -0.64
CA LEU A 190 10.18 -15.48 0.60
C LEU A 190 10.87 -15.03 1.89
N GLN A 191 12.18 -14.71 1.84
CA GLN A 191 12.94 -14.27 3.02
C GLN A 191 12.96 -12.74 3.20
N GLU A 192 12.97 -11.97 2.11
CA GLU A 192 13.10 -10.50 2.13
C GLU A 192 11.75 -9.76 2.04
N ALA A 193 10.72 -10.37 1.44
CA ALA A 193 9.38 -9.76 1.35
C ALA A 193 8.62 -9.76 2.69
N ASN A 194 9.20 -10.31 3.76
CA ASN A 194 8.65 -10.39 5.11
C ASN A 194 8.68 -9.05 5.87
N VAL A 195 8.45 -7.95 5.17
CA VAL A 195 8.18 -6.66 5.79
C VAL A 195 6.68 -6.64 6.03
N ARG A 196 6.24 -6.27 7.22
CA ARG A 196 4.83 -6.23 7.62
C ARG A 196 3.98 -5.24 6.79
N ASN A 197 4.37 -4.88 5.58
CA ASN A 197 3.63 -4.07 4.63
C ASN A 197 2.79 -4.99 3.70
N PRO A 198 1.45 -5.06 3.87
CA PRO A 198 0.58 -5.89 3.04
C PRO A 198 0.63 -5.56 1.56
N GLU A 199 0.78 -4.28 1.21
CA GLU A 199 0.82 -3.82 -0.17
C GLU A 199 2.11 -4.24 -0.86
N ALA A 200 3.26 -4.16 -0.19
CA ALA A 200 4.54 -4.65 -0.72
C ALA A 200 4.50 -6.16 -0.99
N TRP A 201 3.87 -6.92 -0.09
CA TRP A 201 3.60 -8.35 -0.31
C TRP A 201 2.73 -8.59 -1.54
N ALA A 202 1.69 -7.76 -1.73
CA ALA A 202 0.83 -7.83 -2.91
C ALA A 202 1.55 -7.44 -4.21
N ARG A 203 2.36 -6.38 -4.23
CA ARG A 203 3.15 -5.99 -5.42
C ARG A 203 4.10 -7.09 -5.86
N THR A 204 4.77 -7.73 -4.90
CA THR A 204 5.59 -8.93 -5.16
C THR A 204 4.75 -10.04 -5.78
N PHE A 205 3.57 -10.32 -5.22
CA PHE A 205 2.65 -11.31 -5.76
C PHE A 205 2.18 -10.97 -7.19
N PHE A 206 1.95 -9.71 -7.51
CA PHE A 206 1.55 -9.28 -8.85
C PHE A 206 2.61 -9.63 -9.89
N LEU A 207 3.87 -9.32 -9.61
CA LEU A 207 4.99 -9.66 -10.50
C LEU A 207 5.07 -11.17 -10.74
N LEU A 208 4.97 -11.98 -9.69
CA LEU A 208 5.00 -13.44 -9.80
C LEU A 208 3.77 -14.01 -10.55
N ALA A 209 2.58 -13.48 -10.29
CA ALA A 209 1.36 -13.89 -10.97
C ALA A 209 1.42 -13.57 -12.47
N TRP A 210 1.99 -12.42 -12.84
CA TRP A 210 2.23 -12.05 -14.23
C TRP A 210 3.24 -12.98 -14.91
N MET A 211 4.41 -13.22 -14.29
CA MET A 211 5.40 -14.18 -14.82
C MET A 211 4.77 -15.55 -15.13
N ARG A 212 3.92 -16.03 -14.22
CA ARG A 212 3.23 -17.31 -14.39
C ARG A 212 2.22 -17.27 -15.53
N ALA A 213 1.45 -16.20 -15.64
CA ALA A 213 0.46 -16.03 -16.72
C ALA A 213 1.16 -15.98 -18.08
N ASP A 214 2.24 -15.20 -18.21
CA ASP A 214 2.98 -15.06 -19.46
C ASP A 214 3.66 -16.37 -19.89
N LEU A 215 4.22 -17.12 -18.93
CA LEU A 215 4.75 -18.47 -19.19
C LEU A 215 3.67 -19.42 -19.71
N ALA A 216 2.51 -19.43 -19.07
CA ALA A 216 1.40 -20.31 -19.45
C ALA A 216 0.85 -19.96 -20.85
N GLU A 217 0.70 -18.67 -21.15
CA GLU A 217 0.24 -18.18 -22.47
C GLU A 217 1.24 -18.50 -23.58
N ALA A 218 2.54 -18.46 -23.28
CA ALA A 218 3.59 -18.87 -24.19
C ALA A 218 3.77 -20.40 -24.28
N GLY A 219 2.96 -21.20 -23.57
CA GLY A 219 3.01 -22.66 -23.59
C GLY A 219 4.21 -23.27 -22.85
N HIS A 220 4.87 -22.51 -21.97
CA HIS A 220 5.97 -22.98 -21.15
C HIS A 220 5.51 -23.50 -19.79
N PRO A 221 6.17 -24.53 -19.23
CA PRO A 221 5.86 -25.00 -17.88
C PRO A 221 6.22 -23.94 -16.84
N VAL A 222 5.40 -23.84 -15.80
CA VAL A 222 5.66 -22.98 -14.65
C VAL A 222 6.70 -23.64 -13.74
N PRO A 223 7.80 -22.96 -13.37
CA PRO A 223 8.78 -23.51 -12.44
C PRO A 223 8.19 -23.78 -11.05
N ASP A 224 8.61 -24.88 -10.41
CA ASP A 224 8.12 -25.27 -9.07
C ASP A 224 8.36 -24.20 -8.02
N ALA A 225 9.49 -23.49 -8.08
CA ALA A 225 9.81 -22.41 -7.14
C ALA A 225 8.77 -21.27 -7.25
N LEU A 226 8.37 -20.90 -8.47
CA LEU A 226 7.35 -19.87 -8.72
C LEU A 226 5.97 -20.33 -8.25
N ALA A 227 5.60 -21.57 -8.56
CA ALA A 227 4.34 -22.16 -8.11
C ALA A 227 4.26 -22.24 -6.57
N THR A 228 5.35 -22.63 -5.92
CA THR A 228 5.48 -22.71 -4.46
C THR A 228 5.36 -21.34 -3.82
N ALA A 229 6.07 -20.32 -4.33
CA ALA A 229 5.97 -18.97 -3.82
C ALA A 229 4.53 -18.43 -3.89
N LEU A 230 3.87 -18.58 -5.05
CA LEU A 230 2.47 -18.17 -5.20
C LEU A 230 1.53 -18.92 -4.25
N ALA A 231 1.73 -20.24 -4.07
CA ALA A 231 0.94 -21.05 -3.15
C ALA A 231 1.07 -20.60 -1.68
N GLN A 232 2.21 -20.04 -1.29
CA GLN A 232 2.42 -19.47 0.04
C GLN A 232 1.82 -18.07 0.19
N MET A 233 1.89 -17.25 -0.86
CA MET A 233 1.40 -15.86 -0.81
C MET A 233 -0.13 -15.76 -0.86
N VAL A 234 -0.81 -16.64 -1.60
CA VAL A 234 -2.28 -16.58 -1.79
C VAL A 234 -3.07 -16.64 -0.47
N PRO A 235 -2.81 -17.58 0.45
CA PRO A 235 -3.54 -17.63 1.71
C PRO A 235 -3.35 -16.38 2.57
N VAL A 236 -2.14 -15.81 2.59
CA VAL A 236 -1.81 -14.56 3.29
C VAL A 236 -2.63 -13.39 2.73
N LEU A 237 -2.60 -13.21 1.41
CA LEU A 237 -3.34 -12.13 0.74
C LEU A 237 -4.84 -12.28 0.90
N ARG A 238 -5.38 -13.50 0.87
CA ARG A 238 -6.82 -13.73 1.12
C ARG A 238 -7.22 -13.46 2.57
N THR A 239 -6.34 -13.71 3.53
CA THR A 239 -6.56 -13.31 4.93
C THR A 239 -6.60 -11.79 5.05
N LEU A 240 -5.67 -11.07 4.42
CA LEU A 240 -5.54 -9.60 4.50
C LEU A 240 -6.48 -8.83 3.58
N ARG A 241 -7.07 -9.48 2.58
CA ARG A 241 -8.01 -8.85 1.66
C ARG A 241 -9.28 -8.42 2.40
N GLY A 242 -9.53 -7.12 2.42
CA GLY A 242 -10.74 -6.50 2.92
C GLY A 242 -11.97 -6.84 2.09
N THR A 243 -13.15 -6.52 2.63
CA THR A 243 -14.44 -6.70 1.93
C THR A 243 -14.63 -5.70 0.78
N ASP A 244 -13.92 -4.58 0.81
CA ASP A 244 -13.81 -3.61 -0.28
C ASP A 244 -12.91 -4.09 -1.44
N GLY A 245 -12.10 -5.13 -1.21
CA GLY A 245 -11.13 -5.68 -2.15
C GLY A 245 -9.72 -5.12 -1.99
N GLY A 246 -9.52 -4.17 -1.07
CA GLY A 246 -8.22 -3.59 -0.76
C GLY A 246 -7.47 -4.34 0.34
N LEU A 247 -6.35 -3.78 0.74
CA LEU A 247 -5.49 -4.25 1.84
C LEU A 247 -5.51 -3.23 3.00
N PRO A 248 -5.18 -3.66 4.24
CA PRO A 248 -5.08 -2.73 5.36
C PRO A 248 -3.84 -1.84 5.24
N ARG A 249 -3.98 -0.56 5.63
CA ARG A 249 -2.97 0.49 5.38
C ARG A 249 -1.98 0.62 6.53
N PHE A 250 -0.95 -0.21 6.51
CA PHE A 250 0.06 -0.25 7.57
C PHE A 250 1.48 -0.31 7.00
N HIS A 251 2.44 0.15 7.80
CA HIS A 251 3.88 0.11 7.52
C HIS A 251 4.27 0.65 6.13
N GLY A 252 3.66 1.78 5.76
CA GLY A 252 3.93 2.47 4.51
C GLY A 252 3.22 1.87 3.30
N GLY A 253 2.31 0.91 3.50
CA GLY A 253 1.44 0.38 2.45
C GLY A 253 0.06 1.04 2.45
N GLY A 254 -0.49 1.24 1.26
CA GLY A 254 -1.87 1.63 1.01
C GLY A 254 -2.80 0.44 0.79
N ALA A 255 -4.04 0.71 0.38
CA ALA A 255 -5.01 -0.34 0.04
C ALA A 255 -4.69 -1.07 -1.28
N GLY A 256 -3.77 -0.51 -2.07
CA GLY A 256 -3.43 -0.95 -3.41
C GLY A 256 -4.47 -0.54 -4.46
N PRO A 257 -4.16 -0.66 -5.76
CA PRO A 257 -5.07 -0.23 -6.83
C PRO A 257 -6.35 -1.07 -6.86
N VAL A 258 -7.48 -0.43 -7.15
CA VAL A 258 -8.79 -1.07 -7.13
C VAL A 258 -8.84 -2.28 -8.06
N GLY A 259 -9.19 -3.44 -7.49
CA GLY A 259 -9.32 -4.71 -8.19
C GLY A 259 -8.01 -5.34 -8.66
N ALA A 260 -6.84 -4.70 -8.45
CA ALA A 260 -5.55 -5.28 -8.86
C ALA A 260 -5.27 -6.59 -8.13
N LEU A 261 -5.57 -6.65 -6.83
CA LEU A 261 -5.42 -7.88 -6.04
C LEU A 261 -6.32 -9.02 -6.56
N ASP A 262 -7.58 -8.71 -6.88
CA ASP A 262 -8.52 -9.70 -7.43
C ASP A 262 -8.08 -10.24 -8.78
N ARG A 263 -7.62 -9.35 -9.66
CA ARG A 263 -7.06 -9.74 -10.96
C ARG A 263 -5.83 -10.63 -10.79
N ALA A 264 -4.89 -10.25 -9.92
CA ALA A 264 -3.71 -11.05 -9.67
C ALA A 264 -4.02 -12.42 -9.05
N LEU A 265 -5.01 -12.48 -8.13
CA LEU A 265 -5.47 -13.75 -7.56
C LEU A 265 -6.09 -14.65 -8.62
N ALA A 266 -6.88 -14.11 -9.55
CA ALA A 266 -7.41 -14.84 -10.69
C ALA A 266 -6.28 -15.34 -11.61
N LEU A 267 -5.31 -14.47 -11.92
CA LEU A 267 -4.09 -14.76 -12.67
C LEU A 267 -3.09 -15.66 -11.94
N SER A 268 -3.40 -16.16 -10.74
CA SER A 268 -2.59 -17.21 -10.09
C SER A 268 -3.10 -18.62 -10.38
N TRP A 269 -4.33 -18.78 -10.91
CA TRP A 269 -5.06 -20.05 -11.03
C TRP A 269 -5.16 -20.87 -9.72
N LEU A 270 -4.81 -20.29 -8.56
CA LEU A 270 -4.84 -20.96 -7.27
C LEU A 270 -6.18 -20.75 -6.55
N ARG A 271 -6.75 -21.85 -6.07
CA ARG A 271 -8.04 -21.85 -5.36
C ARG A 271 -7.91 -21.83 -3.82
N GLY A 272 -6.70 -21.93 -3.26
CA GLY A 272 -6.47 -22.06 -1.82
C GLY A 272 -7.08 -20.91 -0.99
N GLY A 273 -7.85 -21.23 0.06
CA GLY A 273 -8.58 -20.26 0.88
C GLY A 273 -7.67 -19.33 1.71
N ALA A 274 -8.29 -18.46 2.52
CA ALA A 274 -7.56 -17.68 3.52
C ALA A 274 -6.81 -18.61 4.50
N ALA A 275 -5.63 -18.19 4.96
CA ALA A 275 -4.82 -18.97 5.90
C ALA A 275 -5.46 -19.10 7.30
N GLY A 276 -6.39 -18.21 7.62
CA GLY A 276 -7.02 -18.11 8.93
C GLY A 276 -7.44 -16.66 9.20
N ASP A 277 -7.33 -16.26 10.45
CA ASP A 277 -7.70 -14.93 10.94
C ASP A 277 -6.49 -14.08 11.36
N GLN A 278 -5.29 -14.51 10.96
CA GLN A 278 -4.03 -13.79 11.18
C GLN A 278 -3.07 -14.01 10.00
N ALA A 279 -2.38 -12.94 9.59
CA ALA A 279 -1.30 -12.99 8.60
C ALA A 279 -0.37 -11.77 8.72
N LEU A 280 0.94 -11.93 8.50
CA LEU A 280 1.95 -10.85 8.55
C LEU A 280 1.93 -10.01 9.86
N GLY A 281 1.53 -10.61 10.98
CA GLY A 281 1.38 -9.90 12.26
C GLY A 281 0.08 -9.10 12.42
N TYR A 282 -0.86 -9.21 11.47
CA TYR A 282 -2.19 -8.61 11.57
C TYR A 282 -3.23 -9.64 11.94
N HIS A 283 -4.14 -9.27 12.83
CA HIS A 283 -5.34 -10.03 13.14
C HIS A 283 -6.54 -9.49 12.40
N ARG A 284 -7.45 -10.39 12.00
CA ARG A 284 -8.70 -10.07 11.34
C ARG A 284 -9.89 -10.49 12.19
N LEU A 285 -10.81 -9.57 12.46
CA LEU A 285 -12.15 -9.87 12.98
C LEU A 285 -13.16 -9.61 11.86
N THR A 286 -14.10 -10.53 11.64
CA THR A 286 -15.11 -10.37 10.58
C THR A 286 -16.43 -10.96 11.02
N HIS A 287 -17.46 -10.12 11.06
CA HIS A 287 -18.83 -10.50 11.39
C HIS A 287 -19.81 -9.59 10.64
N GLY A 288 -20.93 -10.17 10.19
CA GLY A 288 -21.91 -9.46 9.37
C GLY A 288 -21.25 -8.72 8.20
N ARG A 289 -21.45 -7.40 8.16
CA ARG A 289 -20.85 -6.50 7.15
C ARG A 289 -19.49 -5.94 7.57
N SER A 290 -19.03 -6.16 8.80
CA SER A 290 -17.88 -5.43 9.36
C SER A 290 -16.63 -6.29 9.40
N THR A 291 -15.51 -5.70 8.98
CA THR A 291 -14.18 -6.28 9.02
C THR A 291 -13.24 -5.32 9.75
N VAL A 292 -12.52 -5.84 10.75
CA VAL A 292 -11.52 -5.10 11.51
C VAL A 292 -10.17 -5.77 11.31
N PHE A 293 -9.17 -4.98 10.91
CA PHE A 293 -7.77 -5.39 10.92
C PHE A 293 -7.08 -4.74 12.11
N VAL A 294 -6.27 -5.52 12.84
CA VAL A 294 -5.56 -5.05 14.03
C VAL A 294 -4.09 -5.40 13.94
N ASP A 295 -3.24 -4.42 14.16
CA ASP A 295 -1.79 -4.57 14.26
C ASP A 295 -1.42 -5.25 15.59
N GLY A 296 -0.89 -6.47 15.50
CA GLY A 296 -0.40 -7.24 16.65
C GLY A 296 1.03 -7.77 16.45
N GLY A 297 1.80 -7.22 15.52
CA GLY A 297 3.14 -7.72 15.20
C GLY A 297 4.25 -6.85 15.79
N THR A 298 5.44 -7.43 15.96
CA THR A 298 6.59 -6.85 16.67
C THR A 298 7.63 -6.15 15.80
N GLN A 299 7.52 -6.25 14.48
CA GLN A 299 8.53 -5.75 13.53
C GLN A 299 7.88 -4.83 12.50
N GLY A 300 8.51 -3.72 12.11
CA GLY A 300 7.92 -2.85 11.10
C GLY A 300 8.52 -1.46 11.08
N THR A 301 8.22 -0.72 10.02
CA THR A 301 8.74 0.63 9.80
C THR A 301 7.93 1.70 10.53
N HIS A 302 6.69 1.38 10.93
CA HIS A 302 5.78 2.30 11.63
C HIS A 302 5.52 1.82 13.07
N LEU A 303 5.26 2.77 13.96
CA LEU A 303 4.92 2.57 15.36
C LEU A 303 3.39 2.47 15.51
N SER A 304 2.82 1.45 14.87
CA SER A 304 1.38 1.21 14.72
C SER A 304 0.82 0.14 15.65
N ALA A 305 1.58 -0.31 16.66
CA ALA A 305 1.17 -1.41 17.53
C ALA A 305 -0.21 -1.14 18.14
N LEU A 306 -1.07 -2.17 18.13
CA LEU A 306 -2.46 -2.10 18.62
C LEU A 306 -3.38 -1.16 17.82
N GLY A 307 -2.88 -0.54 16.76
CA GLY A 307 -3.69 0.22 15.81
C GLY A 307 -4.66 -0.70 15.07
N PHE A 308 -5.79 -0.14 14.64
CA PHE A 308 -6.80 -0.89 13.89
C PHE A 308 -7.40 -0.10 12.74
N GLU A 309 -7.92 -0.81 11.75
CA GLU A 309 -8.79 -0.27 10.71
C GLU A 309 -10.14 -0.99 10.73
N LEU A 310 -11.23 -0.27 10.44
CA LEU A 310 -12.59 -0.80 10.37
C LEU A 310 -13.22 -0.44 9.02
N THR A 311 -13.76 -1.45 8.36
CA THR A 311 -14.57 -1.33 7.14
C THR A 311 -15.92 -1.98 7.36
N SER A 312 -17.00 -1.34 6.90
CA SER A 312 -18.33 -1.97 6.82
C SER A 312 -18.81 -2.05 5.37
N GLY A 313 -19.21 -3.25 4.93
CA GLY A 313 -19.45 -3.54 3.52
C GLY A 313 -18.19 -3.22 2.71
N ARG A 314 -18.31 -2.31 1.75
CA ARG A 314 -17.17 -1.81 0.96
C ARG A 314 -16.74 -0.39 1.35
N ARG A 315 -17.14 0.08 2.54
CA ARG A 315 -16.95 1.47 2.99
C ARG A 315 -16.01 1.48 4.21
N PRO A 316 -14.75 1.94 4.04
CA PRO A 316 -13.87 2.20 5.18
C PRO A 316 -14.49 3.26 6.11
N ILE A 317 -14.34 3.07 7.41
CA ILE A 317 -14.84 3.98 8.45
C ILE A 317 -13.67 4.55 9.25
N VAL A 318 -12.90 3.67 9.89
CA VAL A 318 -11.69 4.02 10.65
C VAL A 318 -10.48 3.47 9.90
N THR A 319 -9.46 4.29 9.69
CA THR A 319 -8.23 3.93 8.96
C THR A 319 -6.99 4.37 9.73
N SER A 320 -5.80 4.23 9.12
CA SER A 320 -4.62 5.05 9.42
C SER A 320 -4.51 6.21 8.43
N CYS A 321 -3.53 7.11 8.63
CA CYS A 321 -3.24 8.18 7.66
C CYS A 321 -2.81 7.63 6.29
N GLY A 322 -2.22 6.44 6.21
CA GLY A 322 -1.77 5.82 4.96
C GLY A 322 -0.29 6.03 4.66
N PRO A 323 0.16 5.74 3.42
CA PRO A 323 1.57 5.79 3.03
C PRO A 323 2.04 7.23 2.78
N GLY A 324 3.02 7.70 3.55
CA GLY A 324 3.56 9.06 3.42
C GLY A 324 4.60 9.26 2.32
N GLU A 325 5.21 8.19 1.81
CA GLU A 325 6.34 8.25 0.86
C GLU A 325 6.02 9.10 -0.39
N ARG A 326 4.79 9.01 -0.90
CA ARG A 326 4.33 9.75 -2.09
C ARG A 326 4.29 11.27 -1.91
N PHE A 327 4.38 11.76 -0.68
CA PHE A 327 4.35 13.19 -0.34
C PHE A 327 5.69 13.69 0.20
N GLY A 328 6.75 12.86 0.15
CA GLY A 328 8.11 13.24 0.51
C GLY A 328 8.57 12.75 1.88
N PRO A 329 9.84 12.99 2.23
CA PRO A 329 10.48 12.39 3.41
C PRO A 329 9.84 12.83 4.73
N ASP A 330 9.33 14.07 4.81
CA ASP A 330 8.66 14.58 6.01
C ASP A 330 7.35 13.83 6.29
N TRP A 331 6.56 13.57 5.24
CA TRP A 331 5.35 12.77 5.35
C TRP A 331 5.65 11.30 5.62
N GLU A 332 6.70 10.76 5.00
CA GLU A 332 7.17 9.41 5.29
C GLU A 332 7.56 9.26 6.76
N ALA A 333 8.31 10.20 7.33
CA ALA A 333 8.67 10.19 8.75
C ALA A 333 7.45 10.38 9.67
N THR A 334 6.53 11.30 9.31
CA THR A 334 5.33 11.60 10.10
C THR A 334 4.39 10.39 10.17
N THR A 335 4.19 9.69 9.05
CA THR A 335 3.29 8.52 8.98
C THR A 335 3.79 7.31 9.76
N ARG A 336 5.09 7.26 10.11
CA ARG A 336 5.66 6.22 10.97
C ARG A 336 5.31 6.38 12.46
N ARG A 337 4.76 7.52 12.89
CA ARG A 337 4.45 7.79 14.31
C ARG A 337 3.11 7.20 14.73
N THR A 338 2.98 6.86 16.01
CA THR A 338 1.73 6.30 16.58
C THR A 338 0.52 7.22 16.37
N ALA A 339 0.69 8.54 16.46
CA ALA A 339 -0.37 9.52 16.20
C ALA A 339 -0.97 9.45 14.78
N SER A 340 -0.26 8.87 13.80
CA SER A 340 -0.73 8.67 12.42
C SER A 340 -1.54 7.38 12.23
N HIS A 341 -1.75 6.63 13.30
CA HIS A 341 -2.52 5.40 13.34
C HIS A 341 -3.69 5.52 14.31
N SER A 342 -4.72 4.69 14.14
CA SER A 342 -5.85 4.64 15.07
C SER A 342 -5.47 3.87 16.36
N ALA A 343 -4.56 4.47 17.13
CA ALA A 343 -3.83 3.90 18.26
C ALA A 343 -3.75 4.90 19.44
N LEU A 344 -3.15 4.47 20.56
CA LEU A 344 -2.94 5.29 21.76
C LEU A 344 -1.51 5.85 21.78
N GLU A 345 -1.39 7.17 21.84
CA GLU A 345 -0.15 7.92 22.11
C GLU A 345 -0.11 8.35 23.59
N LEU A 346 1.05 8.22 24.23
CA LEU A 346 1.25 8.58 25.65
C LEU A 346 2.37 9.60 25.78
N GLY A 347 2.13 10.69 26.50
CA GLY A 347 3.09 11.77 26.72
C GLY A 347 3.49 12.54 25.45
N GLY A 348 2.73 12.41 24.35
CA GLY A 348 3.07 13.01 23.05
C GLY A 348 4.21 12.28 22.31
N ILE A 349 4.54 11.05 22.73
CA ILE A 349 5.54 10.21 22.08
C ILE A 349 4.91 8.90 21.59
N SER A 350 5.47 8.36 20.51
CA SER A 350 5.18 7.01 20.05
C SER A 350 5.72 5.97 21.03
N HIS A 351 5.15 4.75 21.00
CA HIS A 351 5.71 3.63 21.76
C HIS A 351 7.13 3.26 21.26
N ALA A 352 7.94 2.63 22.12
CA ALA A 352 9.25 2.14 21.73
C ALA A 352 9.17 1.13 20.56
N SER A 353 10.13 1.17 19.64
CA SER A 353 10.18 0.27 18.47
C SER A 353 10.39 -1.19 18.85
N GLU A 354 11.10 -1.45 19.96
CA GLU A 354 11.42 -2.80 20.45
C GLU A 354 10.37 -3.33 21.45
N ALA A 355 9.19 -2.73 21.50
CA ALA A 355 8.15 -3.12 22.44
C ALA A 355 7.73 -4.59 22.27
N VAL A 356 7.59 -5.29 23.40
CA VAL A 356 7.05 -6.65 23.44
C VAL A 356 5.54 -6.58 23.28
N ILE A 357 5.04 -7.10 22.17
CA ILE A 357 3.60 -7.16 21.87
C ILE A 357 3.06 -8.54 22.20
N ARG A 358 1.92 -8.58 22.91
CA ARG A 358 1.19 -9.80 23.24
C ARG A 358 -0.21 -9.71 22.68
N THR A 359 -0.71 -10.83 22.15
CA THR A 359 -2.03 -10.92 21.52
C THR A 359 -2.73 -12.20 21.96
N GLU A 360 -3.98 -12.09 22.37
CA GLU A 360 -4.83 -13.22 22.72
C GLU A 360 -6.19 -13.04 22.06
N ARG A 361 -6.62 -14.02 21.25
CA ARG A 361 -7.97 -14.03 20.69
C ARG A 361 -8.99 -14.43 21.75
N ARG A 362 -10.13 -13.72 21.78
CA ARG A 362 -11.24 -13.95 22.70
C ARG A 362 -12.52 -14.21 21.94
N ARG A 363 -13.37 -15.04 22.53
CA ARG A 363 -14.75 -15.25 22.11
C ARG A 363 -15.64 -15.20 23.33
N THR A 364 -16.72 -14.44 23.24
CA THR A 364 -17.76 -14.33 24.26
C THR A 364 -19.05 -14.96 23.73
N ALA A 365 -20.14 -14.87 24.52
CA ALA A 365 -21.45 -15.34 24.08
C ALA A 365 -22.02 -14.58 22.87
N GLY A 366 -21.58 -13.34 22.63
CA GLY A 366 -22.15 -12.46 21.58
C GLY A 366 -21.14 -11.82 20.62
N ALA A 367 -19.84 -12.04 20.81
CA ALA A 367 -18.79 -11.37 20.06
C ALA A 367 -17.52 -12.22 19.92
N THR A 368 -16.69 -11.93 18.91
CA THR A 368 -15.27 -12.30 18.88
C THR A 368 -14.41 -11.07 19.08
N GLY A 369 -13.17 -11.25 19.52
CA GLY A 369 -12.31 -10.13 19.82
C GLY A 369 -10.87 -10.49 20.09
N LEU A 370 -10.12 -9.49 20.52
CA LEU A 370 -8.69 -9.58 20.80
C LEU A 370 -8.41 -8.83 22.09
N ASN A 371 -7.58 -9.43 22.95
CA ASN A 371 -6.83 -8.72 23.98
C ASN A 371 -5.41 -8.53 23.45
N LEU A 372 -4.94 -7.30 23.42
CA LEU A 372 -3.61 -6.95 22.98
C LEU A 372 -2.90 -6.13 24.06
N SER A 373 -1.58 -6.21 24.13
CA SER A 373 -0.79 -5.31 24.98
C SER A 373 0.59 -5.05 24.42
N HIS A 374 1.17 -3.90 24.75
CA HIS A 374 2.59 -3.64 24.55
C HIS A 374 3.21 -2.89 25.73
N ASP A 375 4.49 -3.13 25.99
CA ASP A 375 5.28 -2.50 27.06
C ASP A 375 6.08 -1.28 26.59
N GLY A 376 5.86 -0.82 25.36
CA GLY A 376 6.64 0.27 24.75
C GLY A 376 6.60 1.64 25.44
N TYR A 377 5.84 1.80 26.52
CA TYR A 377 5.80 2.99 27.37
C TYR A 377 6.41 2.78 28.76
N VAL A 378 6.86 1.56 29.11
CA VAL A 378 7.36 1.23 30.45
C VAL A 378 8.62 2.03 30.79
N THR A 379 9.60 2.10 29.89
CA THR A 379 10.84 2.85 30.15
C THR A 379 10.55 4.34 30.34
N ALA A 380 9.69 4.92 29.51
CA ALA A 380 9.38 6.34 29.54
C ALA A 380 8.48 6.72 30.74
N PHE A 381 7.46 5.92 31.03
CA PHE A 381 6.35 6.31 31.91
C PHE A 381 5.96 5.27 32.97
N GLY A 382 6.56 4.08 32.96
CA GLY A 382 6.18 2.98 33.84
C GLY A 382 4.85 2.30 33.47
N LEU A 383 4.29 2.58 32.28
CA LEU A 383 2.96 2.10 31.91
C LEU A 383 3.01 1.07 30.77
N VAL A 384 2.23 0.00 30.91
CA VAL A 384 1.88 -0.95 29.85
C VAL A 384 0.55 -0.51 29.24
N HIS A 385 0.46 -0.52 27.91
CA HIS A 385 -0.79 -0.28 27.21
C HIS A 385 -1.46 -1.62 26.87
N HIS A 386 -2.69 -1.78 27.32
CA HIS A 386 -3.58 -2.89 26.96
C HIS A 386 -4.76 -2.36 26.14
N ARG A 387 -5.07 -3.05 25.04
CA ARG A 387 -6.26 -2.79 24.23
C ARG A 387 -7.09 -4.06 24.11
N ARG A 388 -8.39 -3.97 24.42
CA ARG A 388 -9.36 -5.02 24.10
C ARG A 388 -10.30 -4.51 23.01
N LEU A 389 -10.51 -5.33 21.99
CA LEU A 389 -11.49 -5.09 20.92
C LEU A 389 -12.47 -6.25 20.87
N LEU A 390 -13.78 -5.98 20.83
CA LEU A 390 -14.85 -6.96 20.69
C LEU A 390 -15.77 -6.55 19.54
N LEU A 391 -15.91 -7.40 18.53
CA LEU A 391 -16.84 -7.24 17.41
C LEU A 391 -18.03 -8.19 17.59
N SER A 392 -19.24 -7.64 17.64
CA SER A 392 -20.48 -8.41 17.77
C SER A 392 -20.68 -9.38 16.59
N PHE A 393 -21.35 -10.51 16.81
CA PHE A 393 -21.58 -11.52 15.76
C PHE A 393 -22.41 -11.01 14.56
N ASP A 394 -23.28 -10.02 14.78
CA ASP A 394 -24.02 -9.34 13.71
C ASP A 394 -23.18 -8.27 12.99
N GLY A 395 -21.98 -7.98 13.48
CA GLY A 395 -21.08 -6.95 12.94
C GLY A 395 -21.58 -5.52 13.11
N ARG A 396 -22.56 -5.29 13.98
CA ARG A 396 -23.19 -3.97 14.19
C ARG A 396 -22.53 -3.16 15.29
N GLU A 397 -21.66 -3.72 16.10
CA GLU A 397 -20.96 -3.04 17.19
C GLU A 397 -19.50 -3.47 17.29
N LEU A 398 -18.60 -2.49 17.33
CA LEU A 398 -17.21 -2.66 17.76
C LEU A 398 -17.03 -1.94 19.10
N ALA A 399 -16.76 -2.71 20.16
CA ALA A 399 -16.47 -2.19 21.48
C ALA A 399 -14.97 -2.26 21.77
N GLY A 400 -14.40 -1.16 22.24
CA GLY A 400 -13.00 -1.04 22.63
C GLY A 400 -12.82 -0.67 24.09
N GLU A 401 -11.75 -1.18 24.69
CA GLU A 401 -11.27 -0.78 26.02
C GLU A 401 -9.77 -0.57 25.94
N ASP A 402 -9.30 0.62 26.31
CA ASP A 402 -7.88 0.93 26.45
C ASP A 402 -7.57 1.09 27.95
N LEU A 403 -6.50 0.43 28.40
CA LEU A 403 -6.03 0.43 29.77
C LEU A 403 -4.53 0.74 29.78
N LEU A 404 -4.17 1.79 30.51
CA LEU A 404 -2.78 2.10 30.87
C LEU A 404 -2.58 1.64 32.31
N ALA A 405 -1.66 0.71 32.53
CA ALA A 405 -1.44 0.15 33.87
C ALA A 405 0.04 -0.13 34.17
N THR A 406 0.42 0.03 35.44
CA THR A 406 1.66 -0.53 35.98
C THR A 406 1.44 -2.02 36.28
N VAL A 407 2.47 -2.85 36.13
CA VAL A 407 2.38 -4.30 36.46
C VAL A 407 3.29 -4.74 37.60
N ASP A 408 4.17 -3.86 38.08
CA ASP A 408 5.07 -4.11 39.20
C ASP A 408 5.44 -2.82 39.95
N ARG A 409 6.14 -2.97 41.07
CA ARG A 409 6.53 -1.84 41.95
C ARG A 409 7.58 -0.91 41.32
N ALA A 410 8.43 -1.41 40.43
CA ALA A 410 9.41 -0.57 39.76
C ALA A 410 8.73 0.36 38.75
N GLN A 411 7.70 -0.14 38.08
CA GLN A 411 6.82 0.63 37.21
C GLN A 411 6.01 1.68 37.96
N GLU A 412 5.46 1.34 39.13
CA GLU A 412 4.80 2.32 40.01
C GLU A 412 5.74 3.47 40.39
N GLN A 413 6.97 3.16 40.83
CA GLN A 413 7.97 4.19 41.16
C GLN A 413 8.32 5.08 39.95
N ARG A 414 8.46 4.48 38.76
CA ARG A 414 8.72 5.22 37.54
C ARG A 414 7.56 6.14 37.17
N PHE A 415 6.33 5.63 37.29
CA PHE A 415 5.12 6.37 37.03
C PHE A 415 4.95 7.52 38.01
N ASP A 416 5.14 7.31 39.31
CA ASP A 416 5.05 8.34 40.34
C ASP A 416 6.00 9.50 40.07
N ALA A 417 7.27 9.18 39.76
CA ALA A 417 8.28 10.19 39.46
C ALA A 417 7.87 11.06 38.25
N ILE A 418 7.48 10.44 37.13
CA ILE A 418 7.10 11.19 35.92
C ILE A 418 5.74 11.88 36.06
N SER A 419 4.78 11.25 36.75
CA SER A 419 3.47 11.83 37.04
C SER A 419 3.62 13.12 37.84
N ALA A 420 4.50 13.15 38.84
CA ALA A 420 4.82 14.35 39.61
C ALA A 420 5.44 15.45 38.72
N GLU A 421 6.41 15.11 37.87
CA GLU A 421 7.04 16.05 36.93
C GLU A 421 6.03 16.66 35.94
N LEU A 422 5.06 15.88 35.49
CA LEU A 422 4.05 16.30 34.50
C LEU A 422 2.78 16.90 35.12
N GLY A 423 2.75 17.14 36.43
CA GLY A 423 1.62 17.79 37.12
C GLY A 423 0.46 16.84 37.41
N GLY A 424 0.71 15.69 38.04
CA GLY A 424 -0.31 14.77 38.53
C GLY A 424 -0.88 13.82 37.48
N GLY A 425 -0.06 13.41 36.50
CA GLY A 425 -0.41 12.35 35.55
C GLY A 425 0.28 12.48 34.20
N VAL A 426 0.27 11.41 33.42
CA VAL A 426 0.82 11.41 32.06
C VAL A 426 -0.32 11.64 31.06
N PRO A 427 -0.27 12.68 30.20
CA PRO A 427 -1.31 12.91 29.21
C PRO A 427 -1.31 11.81 28.15
N PHE A 428 -2.48 11.34 27.73
CA PHE A 428 -2.62 10.38 26.63
C PHE A 428 -3.67 10.83 25.62
N ARG A 429 -3.54 10.32 24.40
CA ARG A 429 -4.47 10.56 23.29
C ARG A 429 -4.74 9.24 22.57
N VAL A 430 -6.02 8.93 22.34
CA VAL A 430 -6.43 7.80 21.49
C VAL A 430 -7.00 8.37 20.20
N HIS A 431 -6.38 7.98 19.09
CA HIS A 431 -6.70 8.48 17.77
C HIS A 431 -7.65 7.52 17.04
N PHE A 432 -8.60 8.08 16.29
CA PHE A 432 -9.48 7.35 15.38
C PHE A 432 -9.56 8.14 14.08
N HIS A 433 -8.68 7.86 13.13
CA HIS A 433 -8.66 8.55 11.84
C HIS A 433 -9.84 8.08 11.00
N LEU A 434 -10.70 9.01 10.58
CA LEU A 434 -11.87 8.69 9.77
C LEU A 434 -11.50 8.73 8.29
N TYR A 435 -12.11 7.84 7.51
CA TYR A 435 -11.99 7.89 6.06
C TYR A 435 -12.62 9.19 5.51
N PRO A 436 -12.02 9.88 4.51
CA PRO A 436 -12.47 11.22 4.09
C PRO A 436 -13.94 11.33 3.67
N GLN A 437 -14.55 10.22 3.23
CA GLN A 437 -15.95 10.18 2.81
C GLN A 437 -16.96 10.02 3.96
N ILE A 438 -16.50 9.97 5.21
CA ILE A 438 -17.35 9.90 6.40
C ILE A 438 -17.86 11.29 6.75
N SER A 439 -19.18 11.48 6.72
CA SER A 439 -19.80 12.68 7.28
C SER A 439 -19.92 12.55 8.79
N VAL A 440 -19.59 13.60 9.52
CA VAL A 440 -19.51 13.58 10.99
C VAL A 440 -20.45 14.63 11.58
N THR A 441 -21.11 14.30 12.69
CA THR A 441 -21.93 15.25 13.47
C THR A 441 -21.67 15.02 14.96
N GLU A 442 -21.22 16.07 15.64
CA GLU A 442 -20.95 16.04 17.08
C GLU A 442 -22.23 16.29 17.89
N HIS A 443 -22.39 15.54 18.97
CA HIS A 443 -23.45 15.69 19.97
C HIS A 443 -22.82 15.78 21.36
N ALA A 444 -23.61 16.11 22.37
CA ALA A 444 -23.10 16.32 23.73
C ALA A 444 -22.29 15.12 24.28
N ASN A 445 -22.72 13.88 23.98
CA ASN A 445 -22.12 12.65 24.52
C ASN A 445 -21.86 11.57 23.44
N SER A 446 -21.92 11.94 22.15
CA SER A 446 -21.67 11.01 21.04
C SER A 446 -21.26 11.74 19.77
N ILE A 447 -20.66 11.00 18.84
CA ILE A 447 -20.36 11.48 17.49
C ILE A 447 -21.05 10.55 16.50
N THR A 448 -21.92 11.09 15.66
CA THR A 448 -22.59 10.35 14.60
C THR A 448 -21.71 10.35 13.34
N LEU A 449 -21.46 9.17 12.78
CA LEU A 449 -20.75 8.95 11.54
C LEU A 449 -21.71 8.41 10.48
N ARG A 450 -21.77 9.05 9.31
CA ARG A 450 -22.58 8.59 8.19
C ARG A 450 -21.68 8.22 7.02
N THR A 451 -21.76 6.96 6.60
CA THR A 451 -21.06 6.48 5.41
C THR A 451 -21.80 6.93 4.15
N ARG A 452 -21.09 6.99 3.02
CA ARG A 452 -21.71 7.26 1.70
C ARG A 452 -22.77 6.21 1.32
N GLY A 453 -22.66 4.99 1.83
CA GLY A 453 -23.67 3.95 1.66
C GLY A 453 -24.97 4.20 2.45
N GLY A 454 -25.01 5.20 3.33
CA GLY A 454 -26.18 5.51 4.15
C GLY A 454 -26.20 4.78 5.50
N GLU A 455 -25.19 3.97 5.81
CA GLU A 455 -25.05 3.42 7.17
C GLU A 455 -24.71 4.54 8.16
N ILE A 456 -25.45 4.56 9.28
CA ILE A 456 -25.23 5.50 10.39
C ILE A 456 -24.63 4.72 11.55
N TRP A 457 -23.50 5.21 12.05
CA TRP A 457 -22.78 4.71 13.21
C TRP A 457 -22.73 5.79 14.29
N GLU A 458 -22.78 5.38 15.54
CA GLU A 458 -22.64 6.25 16.69
C GLU A 458 -21.39 5.85 17.46
N PHE A 459 -20.50 6.82 17.68
CA PHE A 459 -19.33 6.69 18.52
C PHE A 459 -19.62 7.26 19.90
N ARG A 460 -19.29 6.50 20.95
CA ARG A 460 -19.41 6.92 22.35
C ARG A 460 -18.15 6.55 23.10
N ALA A 461 -17.83 7.32 24.15
CA ALA A 461 -16.72 7.05 25.04
C ALA A 461 -17.14 7.21 26.50
N GLU A 462 -16.53 6.42 27.37
CA GLU A 462 -16.71 6.42 28.82
C GLU A 462 -15.33 6.38 29.50
N GLY A 463 -15.21 7.05 30.65
CA GLY A 463 -13.98 7.17 31.41
C GLY A 463 -13.51 8.61 31.54
N PRO A 464 -12.32 8.85 32.13
CA PRO A 464 -11.78 10.19 32.39
C PRO A 464 -11.17 10.79 31.12
N VAL A 465 -11.99 10.96 30.08
CA VAL A 465 -11.56 11.44 28.75
C VAL A 465 -12.46 12.54 28.22
N ARG A 466 -11.85 13.48 27.51
CA ARG A 466 -12.53 14.43 26.63
C ARG A 466 -12.54 13.86 25.21
N MET A 467 -13.72 13.79 24.61
CA MET A 467 -13.90 13.47 23.19
C MET A 467 -13.93 14.75 22.37
N ALA A 468 -13.24 14.78 21.23
CA ALA A 468 -13.25 15.91 20.31
C ALA A 468 -13.05 15.45 18.87
N LEU A 469 -13.49 16.29 17.92
CA LEU A 469 -13.14 16.19 16.51
C LEU A 469 -11.93 17.06 16.21
N GLU A 470 -10.94 16.49 15.54
CA GLU A 470 -9.74 17.20 15.12
C GLU A 470 -9.44 16.93 13.64
N SER A 471 -8.72 17.84 12.99
CA SER A 471 -8.27 17.63 11.62
C SER A 471 -7.18 16.55 11.57
N THR A 472 -7.15 15.81 10.47
CA THR A 472 -6.09 14.87 10.13
C THR A 472 -5.89 14.83 8.62
N TYR A 473 -5.03 13.93 8.15
CA TYR A 473 -4.78 13.72 6.73
C TYR A 473 -5.02 12.27 6.35
N PHE A 474 -5.40 12.08 5.09
CA PHE A 474 -5.50 10.80 4.42
C PHE A 474 -4.61 10.83 3.18
N LEU A 475 -3.71 9.84 3.10
CA LEU A 475 -2.58 9.81 2.18
C LEU A 475 -2.66 8.62 1.21
N ASP A 476 -3.62 7.72 1.40
CA ASP A 476 -3.91 6.62 0.47
C ASP A 476 -4.98 7.03 -0.58
N ASP A 477 -4.76 8.19 -1.21
CA ASP A 477 -5.62 8.75 -2.27
C ASP A 477 -4.80 9.11 -3.51
N PRO A 478 -5.31 8.90 -4.74
CA PRO A 478 -4.63 9.31 -5.99
C PRO A 478 -4.44 10.84 -6.13
N ALA A 479 -4.95 11.67 -5.24
CA ALA A 479 -4.73 13.12 -5.23
C ALA A 479 -3.23 13.48 -5.19
N PRO A 480 -2.86 14.65 -5.76
CA PRO A 480 -1.48 15.14 -5.75
C PRO A 480 -1.05 15.72 -4.41
N GLU A 481 -2.01 16.14 -3.59
CA GLU A 481 -1.78 16.70 -2.27
C GLU A 481 -2.42 15.79 -1.20
N PRO A 482 -1.88 15.80 0.04
CA PRO A 482 -2.52 15.16 1.18
C PRO A 482 -3.99 15.55 1.31
N VAL A 483 -4.89 14.57 1.37
CA VAL A 483 -6.33 14.85 1.51
C VAL A 483 -6.64 15.17 2.96
N LEU A 484 -7.26 16.33 3.21
CA LEU A 484 -7.76 16.67 4.54
C LEU A 484 -8.86 15.70 4.95
N SER A 485 -8.78 15.22 6.20
CA SER A 485 -9.79 14.36 6.82
C SER A 485 -10.04 14.80 8.27
N THR A 486 -10.90 14.07 8.97
CA THR A 486 -11.23 14.28 10.38
C THR A 486 -10.86 13.04 11.18
N GLN A 487 -10.47 13.23 12.44
CA GLN A 487 -10.30 12.15 13.40
C GLN A 487 -11.14 12.43 14.65
N ILE A 488 -11.59 11.37 15.31
CA ILE A 488 -12.05 11.45 16.69
C ILE A 488 -10.83 11.28 17.58
N VAL A 489 -10.68 12.15 18.57
CA VAL A 489 -9.62 12.03 19.58
C VAL A 489 -10.22 11.93 20.97
N LEU A 490 -9.81 10.91 21.72
CA LEU A 490 -10.04 10.81 23.16
C LEU A 490 -8.79 11.25 23.90
N SER A 491 -8.86 12.38 24.61
CA SER A 491 -7.73 12.92 25.38
C SER A 491 -8.00 12.79 26.88
N GLY A 492 -7.02 12.32 27.64
CA GLY A 492 -7.12 12.16 29.08
C GLY A 492 -5.76 12.23 29.77
N ARG A 493 -5.75 11.94 31.07
CA ARG A 493 -4.51 11.81 31.86
C ARG A 493 -4.53 10.48 32.60
N ALA A 494 -3.42 9.75 32.52
CA ALA A 494 -3.18 8.60 33.37
C ALA A 494 -2.70 9.13 34.73
N SER A 495 -3.60 9.19 35.71
CA SER A 495 -3.35 9.74 37.04
C SER A 495 -3.25 8.66 38.12
N ASP A 496 -3.74 7.45 37.85
CA ASP A 496 -3.69 6.30 38.73
C ASP A 496 -2.83 5.18 38.11
N TYR A 497 -2.38 4.24 38.94
CA TYR A 497 -1.67 3.03 38.50
C TYR A 497 -2.43 2.16 37.49
N ALA A 498 -3.74 2.38 37.37
CA ALA A 498 -4.58 1.80 36.33
C ALA A 498 -5.59 2.83 35.84
N THR A 499 -5.41 3.33 34.62
CA THR A 499 -6.34 4.27 33.97
C THR A 499 -7.03 3.58 32.81
N ARG A 500 -8.36 3.47 32.87
CA ARG A 500 -9.19 2.77 31.88
C ARG A 500 -10.14 3.74 31.18
N LEU A 501 -10.27 3.59 29.87
CA LEU A 501 -11.35 4.15 29.08
C LEU A 501 -12.03 3.06 28.24
N ARG A 502 -13.30 3.29 27.92
CA ARG A 502 -14.09 2.45 27.03
C ARG A 502 -14.65 3.30 25.90
N TRP A 503 -14.79 2.71 24.73
CA TRP A 503 -15.44 3.34 23.60
C TRP A 503 -16.24 2.31 22.81
N THR A 504 -17.27 2.77 22.13
CA THR A 504 -18.08 1.93 21.25
C THR A 504 -18.30 2.65 19.93
N LEU A 505 -18.30 1.88 18.86
CA LEU A 505 -18.80 2.29 17.56
C LEU A 505 -19.91 1.33 17.16
N ALA A 506 -21.16 1.79 17.19
CA ALA A 506 -22.34 0.95 16.98
C ALA A 506 -23.24 1.50 15.87
N LYS A 507 -23.81 0.64 15.03
CA LYS A 507 -24.81 1.06 14.04
C LYS A 507 -26.06 1.58 14.76
N ALA A 508 -26.58 2.72 14.33
CA ALA A 508 -27.86 3.23 14.82
C ALA A 508 -28.98 2.20 14.57
N ARG A 509 -29.99 2.16 15.44
CA ARG A 509 -31.11 1.18 15.34
C ARG A 509 -31.87 1.25 14.01
N GLN A 510 -31.82 2.38 13.31
CA GLN A 510 -32.47 2.59 12.01
C GLN A 510 -31.61 2.17 10.81
N THR A 511 -30.35 1.75 11.01
CA THR A 511 -29.47 1.34 9.91
C THR A 511 -29.93 -0.01 9.33
N PRO A 512 -30.36 -0.06 8.05
CA PRO A 512 -30.90 -1.29 7.45
C PRO A 512 -29.86 -2.42 7.41
N ASP A 513 -30.31 -3.67 7.53
CA ASP A 513 -29.42 -4.84 7.40
C ASP A 513 -28.98 -5.10 5.95
N ALA A 514 -29.80 -4.68 4.97
CA ALA A 514 -29.57 -4.83 3.54
C ALA A 514 -29.45 -3.46 2.85
N VAL A 515 -28.37 -2.75 3.12
CA VAL A 515 -28.01 -1.56 2.34
C VAL A 515 -27.39 -2.03 1.02
N ARG A 516 -28.06 -1.78 -0.11
CA ARG A 516 -27.49 -2.02 -1.44
C ARG A 516 -26.39 -1.00 -1.69
N ASP A 517 -25.16 -1.46 -1.88
CA ASP A 517 -24.03 -0.64 -2.35
C ASP A 517 -24.22 -0.34 -3.86
N VAL A 518 -25.28 0.38 -4.24
CA VAL A 518 -25.59 0.73 -5.65
C VAL A 518 -24.86 1.96 -6.15
N GLU A 519 -24.28 2.77 -5.26
CA GLU A 519 -23.32 3.81 -5.68
C GLU A 519 -21.96 3.16 -5.98
N HIS A 520 -21.84 2.63 -7.20
CA HIS A 520 -20.56 2.66 -7.89
C HIS A 520 -20.05 4.10 -7.87
N THR A 521 -18.76 4.31 -7.66
CA THR A 521 -18.09 5.54 -8.07
C THR A 521 -18.55 5.84 -9.49
N GLN A 522 -19.47 6.80 -9.65
CA GLN A 522 -19.81 7.38 -10.95
C GLN A 522 -18.60 8.21 -11.37
N ASP A 523 -17.52 7.53 -11.73
CA ASP A 523 -16.65 8.01 -12.78
C ASP A 523 -17.25 7.43 -14.07
N PRO A 524 -17.48 8.23 -15.12
CA PRO A 524 -17.99 7.71 -16.38
C PRO A 524 -17.05 6.62 -16.85
N VAL A 525 -17.56 5.39 -16.97
CA VAL A 525 -16.92 4.35 -17.77
C VAL A 525 -17.00 4.85 -19.20
N LEU A 526 -15.96 5.55 -19.65
CA LEU A 526 -15.73 5.73 -21.07
C LEU A 526 -15.40 4.35 -21.61
N LEU A 527 -16.36 3.80 -22.36
CA LEU A 527 -16.26 2.56 -23.12
C LEU A 527 -15.10 2.62 -24.13
#